data_AF-A0A9X9WVI5-F1
#
_entry.id   AF-A0A9X9WVI5-F1
#
_cell.length_a   1.000
_cell.length_b   1.000
_cell.length_c   1.000
_cell.angle_alpha   90.00
_cell.angle_beta   90.00
_cell.angle_gamma   90.00
#
_symmetry.space_group_name_H-M   'P 1'
#
loop_
_entity.id
_entity.type
_entity.pdbx_description
1 polymer ?
#
loop_
_entity_poly.entity_id
_entity_poly.type
_entity_poly.pdbx_seq_one_letter_code
_entity_poly.pdbx_strand_id
1 'polypeptide(L)'
;MALAMHYPAAATLKRKGSSGSLAAKHQGVSAERLSRARAVLRWSRGTAEAAIVALIVSKNTARRHMSKGQLAMALAMHFPEAKRGRGNKDEAAKGEAASHFTPRLLQQARAVLRWARGTAEQVMAGTISLDEVQPLARSASNALAAAAFIRAASSRACFSRRSASSARRRCSAT
;
A
#
# COMPACT_ATOMS: atom_id res chain seq x y z
N MET A 1 -9.16 -0.02 47.71
CA MET A 1 -9.49 1.40 47.51
C MET A 1 -10.25 1.53 46.19
N ALA A 2 -11.57 1.69 46.25
CA ALA A 2 -12.45 1.69 45.09
C ALA A 2 -12.59 3.11 44.52
N LEU A 3 -12.11 3.33 43.29
CA LEU A 3 -12.30 4.57 42.55
C LEU A 3 -13.71 4.59 41.96
N ALA A 4 -14.64 5.25 42.64
CA ALA A 4 -15.96 5.57 42.12
C ALA A 4 -15.82 6.58 40.98
N MET A 5 -16.05 6.12 39.74
CA MET A 5 -16.13 6.93 38.54
C MET A 5 -17.37 7.85 38.64
N HIS A 6 -17.14 9.12 38.95
CA HIS A 6 -18.15 10.17 38.83
C HIS A 6 -18.47 10.39 37.34
N TYR A 7 -19.56 9.78 36.86
CA TYR A 7 -20.18 10.17 35.59
C TYR A 7 -21.19 11.29 35.88
N PRO A 8 -21.12 12.45 35.18
CA PRO A 8 -22.17 13.45 35.28
C PRO A 8 -23.45 12.90 34.62
N ALA A 9 -24.56 13.00 35.35
CA ALA A 9 -25.89 12.59 34.92
C ALA A 9 -26.28 13.24 33.59
N ALA A 10 -26.93 12.47 32.73
CA ALA A 10 -27.36 12.88 31.40
C ALA A 10 -28.21 14.16 31.47
N ALA A 11 -27.67 15.26 30.92
CA ALA A 11 -28.40 16.50 30.74
C ALA A 11 -29.60 16.26 29.81
N THR A 12 -30.80 16.33 30.37
CA THR A 12 -32.05 16.28 29.62
C THR A 12 -32.17 17.54 28.75
N LEU A 13 -31.78 17.43 27.48
CA LEU A 13 -32.00 18.47 26.48
C LEU A 13 -33.50 18.65 26.26
N LYS A 14 -34.02 19.75 26.79
CA LYS A 14 -35.38 20.25 26.61
C LYS A 14 -35.60 20.52 25.12
N ARG A 15 -36.19 19.55 24.40
CA ARG A 15 -36.61 19.72 23.01
C ARG A 15 -37.68 20.81 22.96
N LYS A 16 -37.29 22.04 22.62
CA LYS A 16 -38.23 23.08 22.17
C LYS A 16 -38.89 22.57 20.90
N GLY A 17 -40.19 22.28 20.98
CA GLY A 17 -41.00 21.98 19.82
C GLY A 17 -41.00 23.15 18.85
N SER A 18 -40.42 22.93 17.67
CA SER A 18 -40.73 23.68 16.47
C SER A 18 -41.54 22.75 15.56
N SER A 19 -42.83 22.60 15.84
CA SER A 19 -43.80 22.09 14.88
C SER A 19 -44.08 23.18 13.83
N GLY A 20 -43.04 23.57 13.10
CA GLY A 20 -43.14 24.32 11.86
C GLY A 20 -43.38 23.31 10.74
N SER A 21 -44.58 23.31 10.19
CA SER A 21 -44.99 22.52 9.05
C SER A 21 -44.02 22.65 7.86
N LEU A 22 -43.16 21.66 7.67
CA LEU A 22 -42.41 21.44 6.42
C LEU A 22 -43.24 20.57 5.45
N ALA A 23 -44.54 20.85 5.37
CA ALA A 23 -45.35 20.37 4.28
C ALA A 23 -45.07 21.26 3.06
N ALA A 24 -44.82 20.63 1.91
CA ALA A 24 -44.58 21.25 0.61
C ALA A 24 -43.19 21.87 0.37
N LYS A 25 -42.21 21.01 0.03
CA LYS A 25 -41.17 21.26 -0.99
C LYS A 25 -40.26 20.05 -1.27
N HIS A 26 -40.77 18.81 -1.18
CA HIS A 26 -40.09 17.67 -1.81
C HIS A 26 -40.44 17.60 -3.30
N GLN A 27 -39.99 18.59 -4.06
CA GLN A 27 -39.79 18.39 -5.50
C GLN A 27 -38.67 17.34 -5.61
N GLY A 28 -38.98 16.24 -6.32
CA GLY A 28 -38.21 15.01 -6.35
C GLY A 28 -36.70 15.26 -6.42
N VAL A 29 -35.98 14.76 -5.41
CA VAL A 29 -34.53 14.58 -5.55
C VAL A 29 -34.38 13.59 -6.71
N SER A 30 -34.01 14.10 -7.89
CA SER A 30 -33.93 13.27 -9.09
C SER A 30 -33.06 12.05 -8.79
N ALA A 31 -33.47 10.89 -9.32
CA ALA A 31 -32.71 9.65 -9.15
C ALA A 31 -31.22 9.83 -9.56
N GLU A 32 -30.96 10.78 -10.45
CA GLU A 32 -29.62 11.21 -10.86
C GLU A 32 -28.83 11.90 -9.75
N ARG A 33 -29.44 12.81 -8.96
CA ARG A 33 -28.79 13.42 -7.78
C ARG A 33 -28.48 12.38 -6.71
N LEU A 34 -29.39 11.44 -6.45
CA LEU A 34 -29.14 10.33 -5.53
C LEU A 34 -28.04 9.39 -6.04
N SER A 35 -27.97 9.15 -7.35
CA SER A 35 -26.93 8.33 -7.98
C SER A 35 -25.55 8.99 -7.92
N ARG A 36 -25.46 10.30 -8.20
CA ARG A 36 -24.22 11.07 -8.06
C ARG A 36 -23.75 11.13 -6.60
N ALA A 37 -24.64 11.39 -5.64
CA ALA A 37 -24.30 11.39 -4.21
C ALA A 37 -23.81 10.01 -3.73
N ARG A 38 -24.46 8.92 -4.18
CA ARG A 38 -24.02 7.54 -3.90
C ARG A 38 -22.65 7.23 -4.52
N ALA A 39 -22.37 7.72 -5.73
CA ALA A 39 -21.07 7.54 -6.37
C ALA A 39 -19.95 8.26 -5.59
N VAL A 40 -20.18 9.49 -5.14
CA VAL A 40 -19.24 10.25 -4.31
C VAL A 40 -18.97 9.52 -2.99
N LEU A 41 -20.01 9.09 -2.27
CA LEU A 41 -19.87 8.37 -1.00
C LEU A 41 -19.20 7.00 -1.16
N ARG A 42 -19.40 6.31 -2.29
CA ARG A 42 -18.72 5.05 -2.62
C ARG A 42 -17.20 5.26 -2.78
N TRP A 43 -16.76 6.42 -3.29
CA TRP A 43 -15.35 6.77 -3.40
C TRP A 43 -14.75 7.26 -2.06
N SER A 44 -15.56 7.89 -1.21
CA SER A 44 -15.10 8.41 0.10
C SER A 44 -14.91 7.34 1.19
N ARG A 45 -15.57 6.18 1.09
CA ARG A 45 -15.40 5.11 2.09
C ARG A 45 -13.98 4.53 2.13
N GLY A 46 -13.30 4.46 0.98
CA GLY A 46 -11.92 3.96 0.92
C GLY A 46 -10.88 4.91 1.51
N THR A 47 -11.14 6.22 1.48
CA THR A 47 -10.16 7.22 1.93
C THR A 47 -10.20 7.43 3.44
N ALA A 48 -11.36 7.31 4.07
CA ALA A 48 -11.51 7.45 5.52
C ALA A 48 -10.81 6.30 6.28
N GLU A 49 -10.96 5.05 5.84
CA GLU A 49 -10.28 3.93 6.48
C GLU A 49 -8.77 3.98 6.28
N ALA A 50 -8.31 4.32 5.06
CA ALA A 50 -6.88 4.52 4.79
C ALA A 50 -6.28 5.63 5.67
N ALA A 51 -7.02 6.73 5.88
CA ALA A 51 -6.58 7.81 6.77
C ALA A 51 -6.53 7.40 8.24
N ILE A 52 -7.50 6.60 8.72
CA ILE A 52 -7.53 6.09 10.10
C ILE A 52 -6.36 5.12 10.32
N VAL A 53 -6.12 4.19 9.39
CA VAL A 53 -4.99 3.25 9.47
C VAL A 53 -3.66 4.01 9.46
N ALA A 54 -3.50 4.99 8.56
CA ALA A 54 -2.30 5.84 8.53
C ALA A 54 -2.11 6.64 9.83
N LEU A 55 -3.19 7.10 10.46
CA LEU A 55 -3.15 7.84 11.73
C LEU A 55 -2.79 6.93 12.90
N ILE A 56 -3.37 5.73 12.98
CA ILE A 56 -3.04 4.72 14.00
C ILE A 56 -1.58 4.30 13.87
N VAL A 57 -1.11 4.10 12.64
CA VAL A 57 0.28 3.77 12.36
C VAL A 57 1.16 4.92 12.80
N SER A 58 0.95 6.16 12.34
CA SER A 58 1.80 7.30 12.74
C SER A 58 1.84 7.51 14.26
N LYS A 59 0.70 7.36 14.95
CA LYS A 59 0.61 7.49 16.42
C LYS A 59 1.31 6.34 17.16
N ASN A 60 1.22 5.10 16.67
CA ASN A 60 1.93 3.95 17.27
C ASN A 60 3.43 3.98 16.98
N THR A 61 3.80 4.50 15.80
CA THR A 61 5.17 4.77 15.39
C THR A 61 5.85 5.77 16.35
N ALA A 62 5.10 6.77 16.83
CA ALA A 62 5.60 7.76 17.79
C ALA A 62 5.68 7.25 19.25
N ARG A 63 5.00 6.15 19.60
CA ARG A 63 4.94 5.63 20.98
C ARG A 63 5.88 4.46 21.26
N ARG A 64 6.34 3.75 20.22
CA ARG A 64 7.22 2.58 20.36
C ARG A 64 8.64 2.96 20.00
N HIS A 65 9.62 2.46 20.75
CA HIS A 65 11.05 2.55 20.43
C HIS A 65 11.38 1.69 19.19
N MET A 66 10.75 2.01 18.05
CA MET A 66 11.03 1.32 16.79
C MET A 66 12.37 1.79 16.24
N SER A 67 13.20 0.83 15.87
CA SER A 67 14.44 1.12 15.16
C SER A 67 14.14 1.76 13.81
N LYS A 68 15.10 2.53 13.26
CA LYS A 68 14.94 3.17 11.95
C LYS A 68 14.60 2.16 10.84
N GLY A 69 15.13 0.94 10.93
CA GLY A 69 14.82 -0.16 10.02
C GLY A 69 13.36 -0.64 10.15
N GLN A 70 12.84 -0.75 11.37
CA GLN A 70 11.42 -1.07 11.62
C GLN A 70 10.48 0.02 11.09
N LEU A 71 10.82 1.30 11.32
CA LEU A 71 10.07 2.44 10.82
C LEU A 71 9.98 2.42 9.28
N ALA A 72 11.12 2.21 8.62
CA ALA A 72 11.19 2.10 7.18
C ALA A 72 10.39 0.90 6.67
N MET A 73 10.43 -0.24 7.37
CA MET A 73 9.67 -1.43 7.01
C MET A 73 8.15 -1.22 7.16
N ALA A 74 7.71 -0.60 8.24
CA ALA A 74 6.30 -0.27 8.48
C ALA A 74 5.75 0.63 7.37
N LEU A 75 6.52 1.64 6.97
CA LEU A 75 6.14 2.52 5.84
C LEU A 75 6.17 1.79 4.50
N ALA A 76 7.14 0.90 4.27
CA ALA A 76 7.18 0.09 3.06
C ALA A 76 5.99 -0.87 2.95
N MET A 77 5.47 -1.41 4.06
CA MET A 77 4.26 -2.25 4.05
C MET A 77 3.01 -1.46 3.64
N HIS A 78 2.92 -0.19 4.01
CA HIS A 78 1.80 0.68 3.62
C HIS A 78 1.94 1.20 2.19
N PHE A 79 3.16 1.46 1.74
CA PHE A 79 3.48 2.01 0.43
C PHE A 79 4.48 1.10 -0.32
N PRO A 80 4.04 -0.11 -0.73
CA PRO A 80 4.92 -1.12 -1.33
C PRO A 80 5.49 -0.67 -2.68
N GLU A 81 4.72 0.10 -3.44
CA GLU A 81 5.14 0.63 -4.73
C GLU A 81 5.62 2.09 -4.59
N ALA A 82 6.74 2.38 -5.25
CA ALA A 82 7.18 3.75 -5.45
C ALA A 82 6.39 4.34 -6.63
N LYS A 83 5.68 5.44 -6.41
CA LYS A 83 5.05 6.19 -7.51
C LYS A 83 6.19 6.80 -8.35
N ARG A 84 6.38 6.27 -9.56
CA ARG A 84 7.37 6.78 -10.53
C ARG A 84 6.67 7.62 -11.59
N GLY A 85 7.05 8.89 -11.73
CA GLY A 85 6.54 9.77 -12.79
C GLY A 85 6.89 11.24 -12.57
N ARG A 86 6.98 12.01 -13.66
CA ARG A 86 7.21 13.47 -13.60
C ARG A 86 6.00 14.12 -12.92
N GLY A 87 6.17 14.60 -11.69
CA GLY A 87 5.13 15.28 -10.91
C GLY A 87 4.49 14.43 -9.81
N ASN A 88 4.65 13.10 -9.81
CA ASN A 88 4.13 12.24 -8.76
C ASN A 88 5.17 12.09 -7.64
N LYS A 89 5.11 12.97 -6.63
CA LYS A 89 5.92 12.82 -5.42
C LYS A 89 5.39 11.65 -4.60
N ASP A 90 6.29 10.75 -4.21
CA ASP A 90 5.98 9.61 -3.34
C ASP A 90 5.40 10.12 -2.01
N GLU A 91 4.22 9.66 -1.62
CA GLU A 91 3.62 10.04 -0.33
C GLU A 91 4.44 9.51 0.85
N ALA A 92 5.11 8.37 0.65
CA ALA A 92 6.09 7.84 1.60
C ALA A 92 7.24 8.83 1.87
N ALA A 93 7.66 9.60 0.85
CA ALA A 93 8.70 10.62 1.01
C ALA A 93 8.26 11.81 1.89
N LYS A 94 6.94 12.06 1.99
CA LYS A 94 6.42 13.02 2.99
C LYS A 94 6.49 12.45 4.40
N GLY A 95 6.26 11.14 4.54
CA GLY A 95 6.45 10.41 5.80
C GLY A 95 7.91 10.35 6.24
N GLU A 96 8.86 10.26 5.30
CA GLU A 96 10.31 10.25 5.58
C GLU A 96 10.77 11.50 6.36
N ALA A 97 10.30 12.69 5.96
CA ALA A 97 10.63 13.94 6.65
C ALA A 97 10.19 13.94 8.12
N ALA A 98 9.11 13.21 8.43
CA ALA A 98 8.60 13.07 9.79
C ALA A 98 9.26 11.92 10.58
N SER A 99 9.95 10.99 9.93
CA SER A 99 10.34 9.70 10.52
C SER A 99 11.85 9.52 10.75
N HIS A 100 12.66 10.53 10.47
CA HIS A 100 14.12 10.55 10.76
C HIS A 100 14.95 9.37 10.18
N PHE A 101 14.54 8.79 9.06
CA PHE A 101 15.34 7.78 8.34
C PHE A 101 15.59 8.19 6.89
N THR A 102 16.62 7.59 6.27
CA THR A 102 17.06 7.96 4.92
C THR A 102 16.18 7.31 3.84
N PRO A 103 16.01 7.94 2.66
CA PRO A 103 15.24 7.35 1.55
C PRO A 103 15.82 6.01 1.08
N ARG A 104 17.13 5.81 1.27
CA ARG A 104 17.82 4.55 0.99
C ARG A 104 17.30 3.39 1.86
N LEU A 105 17.01 3.64 3.13
CA LEU A 105 16.42 2.64 4.05
C LEU A 105 15.03 2.22 3.58
N LEU A 106 14.20 3.16 3.09
CA LEU A 106 12.90 2.82 2.54
C LEU A 106 13.02 1.95 1.28
N GLN A 107 13.95 2.27 0.39
CA GLN A 107 14.20 1.47 -0.81
C GLN A 107 14.69 0.06 -0.46
N GLN A 108 15.54 -0.07 0.56
CA GLN A 108 15.98 -1.36 1.10
C GLN A 108 14.79 -2.17 1.63
N ALA A 109 13.95 -1.55 2.47
CA ALA A 109 12.75 -2.19 3.00
C ALA A 109 11.78 -2.64 1.89
N ARG A 110 11.55 -1.80 0.87
CA ARG A 110 10.74 -2.17 -0.31
C ARG A 110 11.35 -3.34 -1.09
N ALA A 111 12.68 -3.40 -1.22
CA ALA A 111 13.34 -4.54 -1.87
C ALA A 111 13.16 -5.84 -1.06
N VAL A 112 13.32 -5.78 0.26
CA VAL A 112 13.06 -6.92 1.16
C VAL A 112 11.62 -7.38 1.03
N LEU A 113 10.64 -6.47 1.04
CA LEU A 113 9.23 -6.81 0.93
C LEU A 113 8.87 -7.50 -0.39
N ARG A 114 9.55 -7.14 -1.49
CA ARG A 114 9.34 -7.74 -2.82
C ARG A 114 9.93 -9.15 -2.95
N TRP A 115 11.09 -9.41 -2.35
CA TRP A 115 11.83 -10.66 -2.59
C TRP A 115 11.83 -11.63 -1.40
N ALA A 116 11.64 -11.12 -0.20
CA ALA A 116 11.74 -11.87 1.05
C ALA A 116 10.64 -11.41 2.03
N ARG A 117 9.37 -11.61 1.66
CA ARG A 117 8.24 -11.13 2.47
C ARG A 117 8.19 -11.77 3.86
N GLY A 118 8.58 -13.03 4.00
CA GLY A 118 8.61 -13.72 5.29
C GLY A 118 9.61 -13.14 6.29
N THR A 119 10.73 -12.57 5.83
CA THR A 119 11.70 -11.91 6.71
C THR A 119 11.28 -10.49 7.08
N ALA A 120 10.35 -9.87 6.35
CA ALA A 120 9.83 -8.54 6.68
C ALA A 120 9.08 -8.53 8.02
N GLU A 121 8.35 -9.60 8.35
CA GLU A 121 7.66 -9.76 9.64
C GLU A 121 8.66 -9.85 10.81
N GLN A 122 9.79 -10.52 10.59
CA GLN A 122 10.88 -10.64 11.56
C GLN A 122 11.57 -9.28 11.81
N VAL A 123 11.80 -8.49 10.75
CA VAL A 123 12.31 -7.12 10.89
C VAL A 123 11.32 -6.26 11.68
N MET A 124 10.01 -6.37 11.39
CA MET A 124 8.97 -5.66 12.14
C MET A 124 8.90 -6.08 13.60
N ALA A 125 9.07 -7.36 13.91
CA ALA A 125 9.17 -7.88 15.27
C ALA A 125 10.46 -7.41 15.98
N GLY A 126 11.47 -6.96 15.23
CA GLY A 126 12.76 -6.53 15.77
C GLY A 126 13.69 -7.68 16.10
N THR A 127 13.40 -8.89 15.61
CA THR A 127 14.25 -10.06 15.83
C THR A 127 15.49 -10.05 14.94
N ILE A 128 15.40 -9.43 13.76
CA ILE A 128 16.49 -9.31 12.79
C ILE A 128 16.57 -7.85 12.33
N SER A 129 17.78 -7.33 12.14
CA SER A 129 17.98 -5.98 11.61
C SER A 129 17.74 -5.90 10.10
N LEU A 130 17.34 -4.73 9.61
CA LEU A 130 17.09 -4.54 8.17
C LEU A 130 18.36 -4.73 7.33
N ASP A 131 19.52 -4.34 7.87
CA ASP A 131 20.80 -4.42 7.18
C ASP A 131 21.27 -5.88 6.98
N GLU A 132 20.95 -6.77 7.92
CA GLU A 132 21.21 -8.22 7.81
C GLU A 132 20.34 -8.89 6.74
N VAL A 133 19.09 -8.45 6.58
CA VAL A 133 18.14 -9.05 5.62
C VAL A 133 18.38 -8.56 4.20
N GLN A 134 18.91 -7.35 4.04
CA GLN A 134 19.16 -6.75 2.72
C GLN A 134 19.99 -7.64 1.75
N PRO A 135 21.14 -8.23 2.14
CA PRO A 135 21.91 -9.09 1.24
C PRO A 135 21.12 -10.31 0.78
N LEU A 136 20.27 -10.89 1.64
CA LEU A 136 19.41 -12.03 1.29
C LEU A 136 18.36 -11.64 0.23
N ALA A 137 17.75 -10.46 0.36
CA ALA A 137 16.80 -9.97 -0.64
C ALA A 137 17.49 -9.70 -2.00
N ARG A 138 18.74 -9.23 -1.98
CA ARG A 138 19.53 -9.00 -3.20
C ARG A 138 19.91 -10.31 -3.90
N SER A 139 20.36 -11.32 -3.16
CA SER A 139 20.70 -12.62 -3.75
C SER A 139 19.47 -13.29 -4.38
N ALA A 140 18.31 -13.22 -3.72
CA ALA A 140 17.04 -13.70 -4.28
C ALA A 140 16.64 -12.96 -5.57
N SER A 141 16.76 -11.63 -5.59
CA SER A 141 16.52 -10.82 -6.79
C SER A 141 17.44 -11.22 -7.95
N ASN A 142 18.73 -11.42 -7.67
CA ASN A 142 19.71 -11.78 -8.68
C ASN A 142 19.47 -13.19 -9.24
N ALA A 143 19.10 -14.14 -8.38
CA ALA A 143 18.75 -15.50 -8.79
C ALA A 143 17.53 -15.51 -9.74
N LEU A 144 16.50 -14.72 -9.43
CA LEU A 144 15.32 -14.60 -10.29
C LEU A 144 15.62 -13.87 -11.61
N ALA A 145 16.46 -12.85 -11.59
CA ALA A 145 16.93 -12.18 -12.80
C ALA A 145 17.74 -13.13 -13.70
N ALA A 146 18.64 -13.93 -13.12
CA ALA A 146 19.39 -14.94 -13.85
C ALA A 146 18.48 -16.02 -14.46
N ALA A 147 17.50 -16.52 -13.70
CA ALA A 147 16.52 -17.48 -14.20
C ALA A 147 15.66 -16.90 -15.34
N ALA A 148 15.27 -15.63 -15.25
CA ALA A 148 14.54 -14.94 -16.31
C ALA A 148 15.38 -14.79 -17.59
N PHE A 149 16.68 -14.48 -17.44
CA PHE A 149 17.61 -14.40 -18.56
C PHE A 149 17.77 -15.76 -19.26
N ILE A 150 17.96 -16.84 -18.49
CA ILE A 150 18.05 -18.21 -19.03
C ILE A 150 16.78 -18.55 -19.81
N ARG A 151 15.60 -18.28 -19.24
CA ARG A 151 14.30 -18.53 -19.90
C ARG A 151 14.15 -17.73 -21.20
N ALA A 152 14.59 -16.48 -21.22
CA ALA A 152 14.56 -15.62 -22.43
C ALA A 152 15.54 -16.11 -23.51
N ALA A 153 16.72 -16.59 -23.11
CA ALA A 153 17.71 -17.16 -24.03
C ALA A 153 17.20 -18.47 -24.67
N SER A 154 16.62 -19.38 -23.88
CA SER A 154 16.04 -20.62 -24.39
C SER A 154 14.92 -20.37 -25.39
N SER A 155 14.05 -19.39 -25.13
CA SER A 155 12.94 -19.07 -26.04
C SER A 155 13.42 -18.44 -27.36
N ARG A 156 14.49 -17.63 -27.36
CA ARG A 156 15.13 -17.16 -28.61
C ARG A 156 15.76 -18.30 -29.41
N ALA A 157 16.40 -19.27 -28.75
CA ALA A 157 16.98 -20.44 -29.42
C ALA A 157 15.92 -21.35 -30.07
N CYS A 158 14.75 -21.50 -29.44
CA CYS A 158 13.64 -22.24 -30.04
C CYS A 158 13.04 -21.51 -31.26
N PHE A 159 12.94 -20.18 -31.21
CA PHE A 159 12.40 -19.38 -32.31
C PHE A 159 13.29 -19.47 -33.57
N SER A 160 14.62 -19.40 -33.41
CA SER A 160 15.55 -19.50 -34.55
C SER A 160 15.57 -20.89 -35.21
N ARG A 161 15.38 -21.97 -34.44
CA ARG A 161 15.26 -23.32 -35.01
C ARG A 161 13.94 -23.53 -35.77
N ARG A 162 12.85 -22.88 -35.35
CA ARG A 162 11.55 -22.97 -36.02
C ARG A 162 11.52 -22.19 -37.34
N SER A 163 12.20 -21.05 -37.42
CA SER A 163 12.30 -20.30 -38.68
C SER A 163 13.11 -21.08 -39.74
N ALA A 164 14.24 -21.67 -39.36
CA ALA A 164 15.10 -22.46 -40.25
C ALA A 164 14.44 -23.74 -40.78
N SER A 165 13.60 -24.39 -39.97
CA SER A 165 12.86 -25.59 -40.39
C SER A 165 11.66 -25.26 -41.29
N SER A 166 11.03 -24.09 -41.16
CA SER A 166 10.01 -23.64 -42.11
C SER A 166 10.59 -23.25 -43.48
N ALA A 167 11.82 -22.72 -43.49
CA ALA A 167 12.54 -22.41 -44.73
C ALA A 167 12.89 -23.68 -45.53
N ARG A 168 13.32 -24.75 -44.84
CA ARG A 168 13.65 -26.03 -45.50
C ARG A 168 12.44 -26.73 -46.12
N ARG A 169 11.23 -26.60 -45.56
CA ARG A 169 10.02 -27.24 -46.11
C ARG A 169 9.48 -26.58 -47.39
N ARG A 170 9.87 -25.33 -47.70
CA ARG A 170 9.45 -24.67 -48.95
C ARG A 170 10.30 -25.06 -50.16
N CYS A 171 11.48 -25.64 -49.95
CA CYS A 171 12.42 -25.96 -51.03
C CYS A 171 12.29 -27.39 -51.57
N SER A 172 11.42 -28.23 -51.02
CA SER A 172 11.28 -29.64 -51.43
C SER A 172 9.98 -29.92 -52.19
N ALA A 173 9.32 -28.89 -52.73
CA ALA A 173 8.01 -29.00 -53.39
C ALA A 173 8.05 -28.64 -54.89
N THR A 174 9.23 -28.70 -55.53
CA THR A 174 9.44 -28.43 -56.96
C THR A 174 9.91 -29.67 -57.68
#